data_AF-A0A7X4JDS5-F1
#
_entry.id   AF-A0A7X4JDS5-F1
#
_cell.length_a   1.000
_cell.length_b   1.000
_cell.length_c   1.000
_cell.angle_alpha   90.00
_cell.angle_beta   90.00
_cell.angle_gamma   90.00
#
_symmetry.space_group_name_H-M   'P 1'
#
loop_
_entity.id
_entity.type
_entity.pdbx_description
1 polymer ?
#
loop_
_entity_poly.entity_id
_entity_poly.type
_entity_poly.pdbx_seq_one_letter_code
_entity_poly.pdbx_strand_id
1 'polypeptide(L)'
;MNQRTSETSKVDIGLAPPAKANLATWAFWGTLLFLAIATVGVALIVNMRAGVTEQTNEVEINLTALEGALGASSTEALRVVVPDIDPLLSDAYSRVYAAIPEYVDFHYSVVGGYTELAVAAQGHIGAHLQERLFDGFDQRLNKLLETLDGKYVEAYASTLDAEIRAAIAAETPHGVLSEATQLVLTDAVTRAGISYPVAGAAVVFGSGGLKALTAGIAAKLTAKITAKAAAKGGLKLGGFLAGAGGGGALCAWGGPLALACGAIGGIGTWILADAAIVNLDEFFNRDEFEATLHDLINQHKADTKQRILQAFALKGQELDKAIAEDFRLSDLPKAGLEN
;
A
#
# COMPACT_ATOMS: atom_id res chain seq x y z
N MET A 1 19.46 1.41 103.35
CA MET A 1 20.73 1.57 102.58
C MET A 1 20.33 1.87 101.14
N ASN A 2 20.71 2.96 100.48
CA ASN A 2 21.70 3.99 100.79
C ASN A 2 21.32 5.27 100.01
N GLN A 3 21.47 6.44 100.64
CA GLN A 3 21.29 7.77 100.04
C GLN A 3 22.52 8.16 99.18
N ARG A 4 22.32 8.94 98.11
CA ARG A 4 23.31 9.86 97.52
C ARG A 4 22.60 10.82 96.52
N THR A 5 22.07 11.95 96.97
CA THR A 5 22.65 13.32 96.92
C THR A 5 23.06 13.84 95.53
N SER A 6 22.22 14.75 95.02
CA SER A 6 22.49 16.05 94.37
C SER A 6 23.76 16.29 93.54
N GLU A 7 23.55 16.69 92.28
CA GLU A 7 24.37 17.72 91.64
C GLU A 7 23.50 18.58 90.70
N THR A 8 23.34 19.85 91.06
CA THR A 8 22.60 20.86 90.30
C THR A 8 23.55 21.55 89.30
N SER A 9 23.42 21.25 88.02
CA SER A 9 24.06 22.01 86.94
C SER A 9 23.09 23.09 86.44
N LYS A 10 23.35 24.35 86.83
CA LYS A 10 22.69 25.52 86.25
C LYS A 10 23.29 25.75 84.86
N VAL A 11 22.51 25.46 83.82
CA VAL A 11 22.81 25.91 82.46
C VAL A 11 22.13 27.27 82.29
N ASP A 12 22.94 28.33 82.29
CA ASP A 12 22.52 29.68 81.91
C ASP A 12 22.18 29.68 80.41
N ILE A 13 20.87 29.63 80.10
CA ILE A 13 20.35 29.82 78.76
C ILE A 13 20.28 31.32 78.53
N GLY A 14 21.33 31.89 77.95
CA GLY A 14 21.32 33.26 77.45
C GLY A 14 20.21 33.43 76.42
N LEU A 15 19.15 34.16 76.78
CA LEU A 15 18.14 34.62 75.83
C LEU A 15 18.81 35.61 74.86
N ALA A 16 19.05 35.16 73.63
CA ALA A 16 19.34 36.05 72.52
C ALA A 16 18.09 36.92 72.23
N PRO A 17 18.25 38.20 71.88
CA PRO A 17 17.13 39.07 71.54
C PRO A 17 16.37 38.55 70.31
N PRO A 18 15.05 38.76 70.20
CA PRO A 18 14.27 38.31 69.06
C PRO A 18 14.84 38.92 67.78
N ALA A 19 15.23 38.05 66.84
CA ALA A 19 15.70 38.46 65.54
C ALA A 19 14.61 39.30 64.86
N LYS A 20 14.97 40.52 64.41
CA LYS A 20 14.08 41.39 63.65
C LYS A 20 13.54 40.60 62.46
N ALA A 21 12.21 40.48 62.37
CA ALA A 21 11.56 39.76 61.28
C ALA A 21 12.01 40.36 59.94
N ASN A 22 12.76 39.57 59.16
CA ASN A 22 13.25 40.01 57.87
C ASN A 22 12.05 40.16 56.93
N LEU A 23 11.87 41.37 56.39
CA LEU A 23 10.80 41.70 55.45
C LEU A 23 10.72 40.69 54.28
N ALA A 24 11.88 40.14 53.89
CA ALA A 24 12.02 39.13 52.85
C ALA A 24 11.38 37.77 53.20
N THR A 25 11.51 37.28 54.45
CA THR A 25 10.84 36.05 54.86
C THR A 25 9.34 36.24 54.95
N TRP A 26 8.86 37.41 55.38
CA TRP A 26 7.43 37.71 55.41
C TRP A 26 6.83 37.81 54.00
N ALA A 27 7.53 38.45 53.06
CA ALA A 27 7.13 38.51 51.66
C ALA A 27 7.10 37.12 50.99
N PHE A 28 8.09 36.27 51.28
CA PHE A 28 8.14 34.90 50.75
C PHE A 28 6.93 34.06 51.21
N TRP A 29 6.66 34.03 52.52
CA TRP A 29 5.52 33.28 53.07
C TRP A 29 4.17 33.87 52.65
N GLY A 30 4.06 35.20 52.54
CA GLY A 30 2.86 35.85 52.03
C GLY A 30 2.55 35.47 50.57
N THR A 31 3.56 35.37 49.72
CA THR A 31 3.39 34.97 48.31
C THR A 31 2.99 33.50 48.20
N LEU A 32 3.59 32.63 49.02
CA LEU A 32 3.24 31.21 49.07
C LEU A 32 1.78 30.99 49.50
N LEU A 33 1.34 31.71 50.53
CA LEU A 33 -0.04 31.67 51.01
C LEU A 33 -1.02 32.18 49.95
N PHE A 34 -0.69 33.29 49.29
CA PHE A 34 -1.50 33.85 48.21
C PHE A 34 -1.65 32.89 47.04
N LEU A 35 -0.54 32.25 46.61
CA LEU A 35 -0.57 31.21 45.57
C LEU A 35 -1.45 30.03 46.00
N ALA A 36 -1.29 29.52 47.23
CA ALA A 36 -2.12 28.41 47.72
C ALA A 36 -3.62 28.76 47.71
N ILE A 37 -3.99 29.97 48.16
CA ILE A 37 -5.37 30.45 48.14
C ILE A 37 -5.87 30.63 46.70
N ALA A 38 -5.04 31.16 45.80
CA ALA A 38 -5.38 31.31 44.39
C ALA A 38 -5.63 29.95 43.73
N THR A 39 -4.79 28.95 43.99
CA THR A 39 -4.95 27.59 43.45
C THR A 39 -6.22 26.92 43.97
N VAL A 40 -6.50 27.05 45.28
CA VAL A 40 -7.75 26.55 45.88
C VAL A 40 -8.96 27.30 45.34
N GLY A 41 -8.85 28.61 45.14
CA GLY A 41 -9.91 29.44 44.55
C GLY A 41 -10.23 29.05 43.12
N VAL A 42 -9.21 28.80 42.28
CA VAL A 42 -9.40 28.29 40.92
C VAL A 42 -10.01 26.89 40.95
N ALA A 43 -9.53 25.99 41.82
CA ALA A 43 -10.10 24.65 41.97
C ALA A 43 -11.57 24.69 42.40
N LEU A 44 -11.94 25.60 43.31
CA LEU A 44 -13.33 25.80 43.73
C LEU A 44 -14.18 26.38 42.60
N ILE A 45 -13.68 27.34 41.82
CA ILE A 45 -14.41 27.88 40.66
C ILE A 45 -14.61 26.81 39.58
N VAL A 46 -13.60 25.98 39.33
CA VAL A 46 -13.71 24.84 38.41
C VAL A 46 -14.73 23.83 38.93
N ASN A 47 -14.71 23.51 40.23
CA ASN A 47 -15.66 22.58 40.83
C ASN A 47 -17.10 23.13 40.88
N MET A 48 -17.27 24.44 41.11
CA MET A 48 -18.58 25.10 41.07
C MET A 48 -19.13 25.24 39.65
N ARG A 49 -18.26 25.39 38.64
CA ARG A 49 -18.66 25.29 37.22
C ARG A 49 -18.97 23.84 36.83
N ALA A 50 -18.24 22.86 37.35
CA ALA A 50 -18.53 21.44 37.16
C ALA A 50 -19.85 21.00 37.82
N GLY A 51 -20.30 21.73 38.86
CA GLY A 51 -21.61 21.55 39.51
C GLY A 51 -22.81 22.02 38.68
N VAL A 52 -22.60 22.70 37.57
CA VAL A 52 -23.58 22.83 36.47
C VAL A 52 -23.26 21.77 35.44
N THR A 53 -23.27 20.51 35.86
CA THR A 53 -23.43 19.42 34.92
C THR A 53 -24.91 19.48 34.54
N GLU A 54 -25.20 20.09 33.39
CA GLU A 54 -26.38 19.65 32.64
C GLU A 54 -26.31 18.12 32.66
N GLN A 55 -27.33 17.46 33.20
CA GLN A 55 -27.57 16.05 32.93
C GLN A 55 -27.82 15.94 31.42
N THR A 56 -26.75 16.04 30.63
CA THR A 56 -26.73 15.45 29.31
C THR A 56 -26.95 13.98 29.56
N ASN A 57 -28.07 13.45 29.09
CA ASN A 57 -28.33 12.03 29.08
C ASN A 57 -27.26 11.41 28.16
N GLU A 58 -26.07 11.18 28.71
CA GLU A 58 -25.01 10.44 28.05
C GLU A 58 -25.50 9.01 27.90
N VAL A 59 -25.51 8.56 26.65
CA VAL A 59 -25.91 7.19 26.31
C VAL A 59 -24.65 6.38 26.13
N GLU A 60 -24.44 5.42 27.02
CA GLU A 60 -23.52 4.32 26.76
C GLU A 60 -24.22 3.33 25.83
N ILE A 61 -23.70 3.21 24.61
CA ILE A 61 -24.25 2.26 23.64
C ILE A 61 -23.96 0.84 24.12
N ASN A 62 -24.98 -0.01 24.11
CA ASN A 62 -24.82 -1.43 24.39
C ASN A 62 -23.75 -2.04 23.48
N LEU A 63 -22.83 -2.80 24.06
CA LEU A 63 -21.73 -3.45 23.33
C LEU A 63 -22.21 -4.24 22.10
N THR A 64 -23.32 -4.97 22.23
CA THR A 64 -23.91 -5.75 21.12
C THR A 64 -24.32 -4.86 19.94
N ALA A 65 -24.83 -3.65 20.23
CA ALA A 65 -25.23 -2.70 19.20
C ALA A 65 -24.00 -2.08 18.51
N LEU A 66 -22.93 -1.81 19.26
CA LEU A 66 -21.67 -1.30 18.72
C LEU A 66 -20.98 -2.35 17.83
N GLU A 67 -20.90 -3.61 18.28
CA GLU A 67 -20.38 -4.71 17.47
C GLU A 67 -21.19 -4.90 16.17
N GLY A 68 -22.51 -4.85 16.28
CA GLY A 68 -23.41 -4.91 15.12
C GLY A 68 -23.17 -3.76 14.14
N ALA A 69 -23.05 -2.53 14.64
CA ALA A 69 -22.80 -1.35 13.83
C ALA A 69 -21.45 -1.43 13.09
N LEU A 70 -20.40 -1.89 13.77
CA LEU A 70 -19.07 -2.01 13.17
C LEU A 70 -19.02 -3.10 12.09
N GLY A 71 -19.63 -4.27 12.33
CA GLY A 71 -19.71 -5.35 11.35
C GLY A 71 -20.58 -5.00 10.13
N ALA A 72 -21.71 -4.30 10.36
CA ALA A 72 -22.55 -3.77 9.29
C ALA A 72 -21.78 -2.75 8.44
N SER A 73 -21.02 -1.87 9.07
CA SER A 73 -20.21 -0.85 8.39
C SER A 73 -19.12 -1.46 7.50
N SER A 74 -18.44 -2.50 7.96
CA SER A 74 -17.45 -3.25 7.18
C SER A 74 -18.09 -3.89 5.93
N THR A 75 -19.25 -4.54 6.12
CA THR A 75 -20.00 -5.20 5.04
C THR A 75 -20.51 -4.20 4.00
N GLU A 76 -21.05 -3.07 4.45
CA GLU A 76 -21.55 -2.03 3.56
C GLU A 76 -20.42 -1.33 2.81
N ALA A 77 -19.29 -1.06 3.46
CA ALA A 77 -18.12 -0.50 2.80
C ALA A 77 -17.61 -1.40 1.66
N LEU A 78 -17.61 -2.73 1.86
CA LEU A 78 -17.31 -3.68 0.78
C LEU A 78 -18.32 -3.58 -0.37
N ARG A 79 -19.62 -3.50 -0.05
CA ARG A 79 -20.69 -3.40 -1.04
C ARG A 79 -20.55 -2.14 -1.91
N VAL A 80 -20.09 -1.03 -1.32
CA VAL A 80 -19.86 0.25 -2.01
C VAL A 80 -18.65 0.18 -2.94
N VAL A 81 -17.56 -0.47 -2.52
CA VAL A 81 -16.28 -0.46 -3.26
C VAL A 81 -16.25 -1.47 -4.40
N VAL A 82 -16.88 -2.65 -4.24
CA VAL A 82 -16.82 -3.74 -5.23
C VAL A 82 -17.23 -3.33 -6.65
N PRO A 83 -18.32 -2.57 -6.87
CA PRO A 83 -18.72 -2.12 -8.21
C PRO A 83 -17.69 -1.24 -8.92
N ASP A 84 -16.83 -0.53 -8.17
CA ASP A 84 -15.85 0.41 -8.72
C ASP A 84 -14.53 -0.27 -9.15
N ILE A 85 -14.30 -1.51 -8.73
CA ILE A 85 -13.06 -2.24 -9.05
C ILE A 85 -12.89 -2.40 -10.57
N ASP A 86 -13.92 -2.89 -11.26
CA ASP A 86 -13.85 -3.15 -12.70
C ASP A 86 -13.57 -1.90 -13.55
N PRO A 87 -14.32 -0.79 -13.42
CA PRO A 87 -14.07 0.40 -14.23
C PRO A 87 -12.70 1.03 -13.93
N LEU A 88 -12.29 1.11 -12.65
CA LEU A 88 -10.97 1.64 -12.31
C LEU A 88 -9.85 0.74 -12.83
N LEU A 89 -10.00 -0.59 -12.71
CA LEU A 89 -8.99 -1.52 -13.21
C LEU A 89 -8.93 -1.47 -14.74
N SER A 90 -10.06 -1.25 -15.42
CA SER A 90 -10.05 -1.03 -16.86
C SER A 90 -9.29 0.23 -17.26
N ASP A 91 -9.46 1.32 -16.50
CA ASP A 91 -8.71 2.56 -16.72
C ASP A 91 -7.20 2.36 -16.51
N ALA A 92 -6.79 1.68 -15.44
CA ALA A 92 -5.38 1.41 -15.16
C ALA A 92 -4.66 0.62 -16.26
N TYR A 93 -5.37 -0.31 -16.91
CA TYR A 93 -4.86 -1.14 -18.01
C TYR A 93 -5.04 -0.53 -19.40
N SER A 94 -5.82 0.54 -19.55
CA SER A 94 -6.13 1.14 -20.86
C SER A 94 -4.88 1.45 -21.69
N ARG A 95 -3.86 2.04 -21.07
CA ARG A 95 -2.56 2.33 -21.71
C ARG A 95 -1.79 1.08 -22.09
N VAL A 96 -1.88 0.01 -21.31
CA VAL A 96 -1.22 -1.26 -21.62
C VAL A 96 -1.82 -1.84 -22.89
N TYR A 97 -3.15 -1.89 -23.00
CA TYR A 97 -3.81 -2.35 -24.23
C TYR A 97 -3.51 -1.45 -25.42
N ALA A 98 -3.47 -0.12 -25.22
CA ALA A 98 -3.14 0.82 -26.29
C ALA A 98 -1.68 0.71 -26.77
N ALA A 99 -0.76 0.21 -25.93
CA ALA A 99 0.63 0.00 -26.28
C ALA A 99 0.89 -1.31 -27.05
N ILE A 100 -0.08 -2.25 -27.08
CA ILE A 100 0.08 -3.54 -27.75
C ILE A 100 0.42 -3.36 -29.24
N PRO A 101 -0.35 -2.58 -30.05
CA PRO A 101 -0.07 -2.48 -31.47
C PRO A 101 1.32 -1.90 -31.77
N GLU A 102 1.73 -0.86 -31.02
CA GLU A 102 3.06 -0.26 -31.17
C GLU A 102 4.18 -1.24 -30.81
N TYR A 103 3.99 -2.03 -29.76
CA TYR A 103 4.95 -3.07 -29.40
C TYR A 103 5.02 -4.21 -30.43
N VAL A 104 3.88 -4.61 -30.99
CA VAL A 104 3.79 -5.62 -32.05
C VAL A 104 4.52 -5.12 -33.30
N ASP A 105 4.29 -3.87 -33.73
CA ASP A 105 4.98 -3.27 -34.87
C ASP A 105 6.49 -3.17 -34.62
N PHE A 106 6.90 -2.86 -33.38
CA PHE A 106 8.31 -2.92 -32.98
C PHE A 106 8.87 -4.35 -33.10
N HIS A 107 8.19 -5.36 -32.53
CA HIS A 107 8.61 -6.77 -32.55
C HIS A 107 8.82 -7.30 -33.97
N TYR A 108 7.91 -6.93 -34.89
CA TYR A 108 7.98 -7.27 -36.31
C TYR A 108 8.78 -6.28 -37.16
N SER A 109 9.51 -5.34 -36.55
CA SER A 109 10.47 -4.52 -37.28
C SER A 109 11.86 -5.19 -37.31
N VAL A 110 12.64 -4.88 -38.34
CA VAL A 110 14.05 -5.34 -38.42
C VAL A 110 14.83 -4.88 -37.18
N VAL A 111 14.69 -3.60 -36.81
CA VAL A 111 15.38 -3.02 -35.65
C VAL A 111 14.93 -3.70 -34.34
N GLY A 112 13.64 -3.98 -34.19
CA GLY A 112 13.13 -4.65 -32.99
C GLY A 112 13.59 -6.10 -32.87
N GLY A 113 13.62 -6.85 -33.97
CA GLY A 113 14.18 -8.20 -33.98
C GLY A 113 15.64 -8.27 -33.49
N TYR A 114 16.48 -7.32 -33.92
CA TYR A 114 17.87 -7.22 -33.43
C TYR A 114 17.95 -6.74 -31.98
N THR A 115 17.10 -5.78 -31.61
CA THR A 115 17.06 -5.22 -30.25
C THR A 115 16.63 -6.27 -29.24
N GLU A 116 15.56 -7.02 -29.52
CA GLU A 116 15.07 -8.09 -28.66
C GLU A 116 16.09 -9.22 -28.53
N LEU A 117 16.81 -9.57 -29.60
CA LEU A 117 17.87 -10.56 -29.53
C LEU A 117 19.03 -10.10 -28.63
N ALA A 118 19.42 -8.83 -28.72
CA ALA A 118 20.46 -8.24 -27.87
C ALA A 118 20.02 -8.17 -26.40
N VAL A 119 18.78 -7.74 -26.14
CA VAL A 119 18.17 -7.69 -24.81
C VAL A 119 17.99 -9.10 -24.23
N ALA A 120 17.61 -10.08 -25.05
CA ALA A 120 17.51 -11.49 -24.69
C ALA A 120 18.85 -12.07 -24.27
N ALA A 121 19.91 -11.80 -25.03
CA ALA A 121 21.27 -12.23 -24.69
C ALA A 121 21.77 -11.69 -23.35
N GLN A 122 21.23 -10.54 -22.91
CA GLN A 122 21.53 -9.93 -21.61
C GLN A 122 20.58 -10.40 -20.49
N GLY A 123 19.55 -11.19 -20.79
CA GLY A 123 18.55 -11.62 -19.82
C GLY A 123 17.55 -10.53 -19.40
N HIS A 124 17.42 -9.46 -20.18
CA HIS A 124 16.66 -8.24 -19.82
C HIS A 124 15.30 -8.10 -20.52
N ILE A 125 14.77 -9.15 -21.19
CA ILE A 125 13.51 -9.06 -21.95
C ILE A 125 12.34 -8.58 -21.08
N GLY A 126 12.24 -9.09 -19.85
CA GLY A 126 11.16 -8.70 -18.94
C GLY A 126 11.16 -7.20 -18.61
N ALA A 127 12.33 -6.61 -18.37
CA ALA A 127 12.45 -5.18 -18.09
C ALA A 127 12.10 -4.34 -19.32
N HIS A 128 12.48 -4.80 -20.52
CA HIS A 128 12.18 -4.12 -21.77
C HIS A 128 10.68 -4.18 -22.13
N LEU A 129 10.03 -5.31 -21.87
CA LEU A 129 8.58 -5.44 -21.97
C LEU A 129 7.86 -4.52 -20.99
N GLN A 130 8.36 -4.44 -19.76
CA GLN A 130 7.80 -3.54 -18.75
C GLN A 130 7.88 -2.08 -19.21
N GLU A 131 9.03 -1.67 -19.74
CA GLU A 131 9.25 -0.31 -20.28
C GLU A 131 8.31 0.01 -21.44
N ARG A 132 8.07 -0.92 -22.37
CA ARG A 132 7.25 -0.65 -23.56
C ARG A 132 5.75 -0.83 -23.35
N LEU A 133 5.33 -1.86 -22.63
CA LEU A 133 3.91 -2.21 -22.47
C LEU A 133 3.32 -1.68 -21.16
N PHE A 134 4.13 -1.57 -20.10
CA PHE A 134 3.64 -1.30 -18.74
C PHE A 134 4.18 0.00 -18.16
N ASP A 135 4.62 0.93 -19.01
CA ASP A 135 5.10 2.22 -18.53
C ASP A 135 4.06 2.93 -17.64
N GLY A 136 4.52 3.41 -16.49
CA GLY A 136 3.70 4.02 -15.44
C GLY A 136 2.57 3.15 -14.89
N PHE A 137 2.53 1.84 -15.16
CA PHE A 137 1.44 0.96 -14.70
C PHE A 137 1.35 0.89 -13.19
N ASP A 138 2.49 0.76 -12.50
CA ASP A 138 2.54 0.72 -11.03
C ASP A 138 1.93 1.98 -10.40
N GLN A 139 2.19 3.16 -10.97
CA GLN A 139 1.64 4.43 -10.50
C GLN A 139 0.11 4.48 -10.68
N ARG A 140 -0.40 3.99 -11.81
CA ARG A 140 -1.85 3.92 -12.08
C ARG A 140 -2.53 2.92 -11.14
N LEU A 141 -1.91 1.76 -10.91
CA LEU A 141 -2.44 0.76 -10.00
C LEU A 141 -2.46 1.27 -8.56
N ASN A 142 -1.39 1.91 -8.10
CA ASN A 142 -1.34 2.50 -6.76
C ASN A 142 -2.43 3.57 -6.56
N LYS A 143 -2.59 4.46 -7.54
CA LYS A 143 -3.65 5.48 -7.51
C LYS A 143 -5.05 4.86 -7.46
N LEU A 144 -5.28 3.77 -8.20
CA LEU A 144 -6.52 3.00 -8.14
C LEU A 144 -6.74 2.45 -6.73
N LEU A 145 -5.72 1.84 -6.12
CA LEU A 145 -5.83 1.24 -4.79
C LEU A 145 -6.09 2.31 -3.72
N GLU A 146 -5.42 3.46 -3.79
CA GLU A 146 -5.69 4.62 -2.94
C GLU A 146 -7.14 5.13 -3.10
N THR A 147 -7.64 5.16 -4.33
CA THR A 147 -9.03 5.57 -4.61
C THR A 147 -10.04 4.59 -3.99
N LEU A 148 -9.82 3.29 -4.15
CA LEU A 148 -10.69 2.26 -3.56
C LEU A 148 -10.62 2.28 -2.03
N ASP A 149 -9.43 2.47 -1.45
CA ASP A 149 -9.23 2.53 0.00
C ASP A 149 -9.92 3.76 0.60
N GLY A 150 -9.81 4.93 -0.04
CA GLY A 150 -10.53 6.13 0.38
C GLY A 150 -12.05 5.95 0.36
N LYS A 151 -12.59 5.35 -0.71
CA LYS A 151 -14.03 5.03 -0.79
C LYS A 151 -14.48 4.04 0.28
N TYR A 152 -13.65 3.05 0.60
CA TYR A 152 -13.92 2.11 1.67
C TYR A 152 -14.04 2.82 3.03
N VAL A 153 -13.06 3.66 3.36
CA VAL A 153 -13.03 4.38 4.64
C VAL A 153 -14.21 5.36 4.76
N GLU A 154 -14.53 6.07 3.68
CA GLU A 154 -15.67 6.98 3.63
C GLU A 154 -16.99 6.22 3.87
N ALA A 155 -17.22 5.13 3.14
CA ALA A 155 -18.42 4.30 3.29
C ALA A 155 -18.53 3.65 4.68
N TYR A 156 -17.40 3.21 5.23
CA TYR A 156 -17.31 2.65 6.57
C TYR A 156 -17.72 3.69 7.62
N ALA A 157 -17.10 4.88 7.58
CA ALA A 157 -17.38 5.96 8.52
C ALA A 157 -18.84 6.45 8.42
N SER A 158 -19.37 6.60 7.20
CA SER A 158 -20.76 7.04 7.00
C SER A 158 -21.77 6.03 7.51
N THR A 159 -21.51 4.74 7.31
CA THR A 159 -22.40 3.67 7.78
C THR A 159 -22.35 3.56 9.30
N LEU A 160 -21.15 3.66 9.88
CA LEU A 160 -20.96 3.58 11.33
C LEU A 160 -21.69 4.72 12.05
N ASP A 161 -21.55 5.96 11.56
CA ASP A 161 -22.29 7.12 12.11
C ASP A 161 -23.81 6.93 12.00
N ALA A 162 -24.31 6.39 10.88
CA ALA A 162 -25.73 6.14 10.68
C ALA A 162 -26.29 5.07 11.65
N GLU A 163 -25.59 3.94 11.80
CA GLU A 163 -25.98 2.84 12.70
C GLU A 163 -25.96 3.30 14.17
N ILE A 164 -24.92 4.05 14.55
CA ILE A 164 -24.79 4.58 15.91
C ILE A 164 -25.90 5.58 16.23
N ARG A 165 -26.22 6.49 15.32
CA ARG A 165 -27.35 7.42 15.51
C ARG A 165 -28.69 6.69 15.60
N ALA A 166 -28.88 5.63 14.81
CA ALA A 166 -30.08 4.82 14.88
C ALA A 166 -30.20 4.11 16.25
N ALA A 167 -29.10 3.56 16.78
CA ALA A 167 -29.05 2.93 18.09
C ALA A 167 -29.37 3.92 19.22
N ILE A 168 -28.76 5.11 19.20
CA ILE A 168 -29.02 6.16 20.20
C ILE A 168 -30.49 6.59 20.15
N ALA A 169 -31.02 6.87 18.96
CA ALA A 169 -32.40 7.33 18.80
C ALA A 169 -33.43 6.29 19.29
N ALA A 170 -33.10 5.00 19.21
CA ALA A 170 -33.94 3.93 19.71
C ALA A 170 -33.99 3.89 21.25
N GLU A 171 -32.90 4.27 21.93
CA GLU A 171 -32.83 4.29 23.40
C GLU A 171 -33.28 5.64 23.99
N THR A 172 -32.84 6.75 23.41
CA THR A 172 -33.20 8.11 23.84
C THR A 172 -33.31 9.07 22.64
N PRO A 173 -34.49 9.70 22.41
CA PRO A 173 -34.71 10.58 21.25
C PRO A 173 -33.77 11.80 21.12
N HIS A 174 -32.99 12.12 22.17
CA HIS A 174 -32.04 13.24 22.23
C HIS A 174 -30.73 12.88 22.97
N GLY A 175 -30.38 11.59 23.02
CA GLY A 175 -29.13 11.16 23.67
C GLY A 175 -27.89 11.71 22.95
N VAL A 176 -26.85 12.00 23.74
CA VAL A 176 -25.53 12.36 23.21
C VAL A 176 -24.56 11.23 23.54
N LEU A 177 -23.69 10.90 22.58
CA LEU A 177 -22.61 9.93 22.79
C LEU A 177 -21.68 10.42 23.90
N SER A 178 -21.34 9.53 24.82
CA SER A 178 -20.27 9.79 25.79
C SER A 178 -18.93 10.02 25.09
N GLU A 179 -18.03 10.78 25.74
CA GLU A 179 -16.67 11.04 25.24
C GLU A 179 -15.90 9.73 24.97
N ALA A 180 -16.11 8.72 25.83
CA ALA A 180 -15.50 7.40 25.67
C ALA A 180 -15.95 6.70 24.38
N THR A 181 -17.25 6.73 24.05
CA THR A 181 -17.74 6.13 22.81
C THR A 181 -17.26 6.90 21.58
N GLN A 182 -17.19 8.23 21.63
CA GLN A 182 -16.64 9.03 20.52
C GLN A 182 -15.16 8.71 20.25
N LEU A 183 -14.37 8.47 21.29
CA LEU A 183 -12.97 8.07 21.16
C LEU A 183 -12.85 6.70 20.48
N VAL A 184 -13.69 5.73 20.87
CA VAL A 184 -13.74 4.40 20.23
C VAL A 184 -14.14 4.47 18.77
N LEU A 185 -15.14 5.28 18.42
CA LEU A 185 -15.58 5.47 17.03
C LEU A 185 -14.48 6.11 16.18
N THR A 186 -13.79 7.11 16.73
CA THR A 186 -12.67 7.76 16.06
C THR A 186 -11.51 6.79 15.85
N ASP A 187 -11.20 5.96 16.85
CA ASP A 187 -10.19 4.91 16.74
C ASP A 187 -10.58 3.87 15.68
N ALA A 188 -11.84 3.43 15.66
CA ALA A 188 -12.34 2.46 14.69
C ALA A 188 -12.23 2.98 13.24
N VAL A 189 -12.65 4.22 12.98
CA VAL A 189 -12.50 4.85 11.64
C VAL A 189 -11.03 5.04 11.29
N THR A 190 -10.21 5.46 12.25
CA THR A 190 -8.77 5.61 12.05
C THR A 190 -8.14 4.28 11.66
N ARG A 191 -8.44 3.21 12.40
CA ARG A 191 -8.01 1.82 12.09
C ARG A 191 -8.55 1.34 10.75
N ALA A 192 -9.76 1.68 10.36
CA ALA A 192 -10.25 1.37 9.02
C ALA A 192 -9.40 2.03 7.92
N GLY A 193 -8.77 3.18 8.20
CA GLY A 193 -7.84 3.85 7.27
C GLY A 193 -6.38 3.37 7.36
N ILE A 194 -5.90 2.99 8.54
CA ILE A 194 -4.47 2.68 8.76
C ILE A 194 -4.16 1.19 8.94
N SER A 195 -5.12 0.40 9.41
CA SER A 195 -4.96 -1.03 9.64
C SER A 195 -5.19 -1.77 8.34
N TYR A 196 -4.14 -2.45 7.86
CA TYR A 196 -4.13 -3.16 6.58
C TYR A 196 -4.51 -2.26 5.39
N PRO A 197 -3.67 -1.26 5.06
CA PRO A 197 -3.87 -0.51 3.84
C PRO A 197 -3.89 -1.50 2.68
N VAL A 198 -4.93 -1.47 1.85
CA VAL A 198 -4.98 -2.30 0.63
C VAL A 198 -3.80 -1.95 -0.29
N ALA A 199 -3.29 -0.71 -0.18
CA ALA A 199 -2.03 -0.26 -0.77
C ALA A 199 -0.78 -0.99 -0.22
N GLY A 200 -0.76 -1.48 1.02
CA GLY A 200 0.32 -2.34 1.54
C GLY A 200 0.36 -3.71 0.86
N ALA A 201 -0.79 -4.20 0.42
CA ALA A 201 -0.88 -5.39 -0.42
C ALA A 201 -0.51 -5.11 -1.90
N ALA A 202 -0.34 -3.84 -2.29
CA ALA A 202 0.14 -3.45 -3.63
C ALA A 202 1.53 -4.00 -3.96
N VAL A 203 2.37 -4.33 -2.98
CA VAL A 203 3.65 -5.03 -3.22
C VAL A 203 3.43 -6.41 -3.86
N VAL A 204 2.30 -7.06 -3.53
CA VAL A 204 1.87 -8.35 -4.10
C VAL A 204 1.12 -8.15 -5.42
N PHE A 205 0.52 -6.98 -5.65
CA PHE A 205 -0.32 -6.67 -6.82
C PHE A 205 0.39 -5.91 -7.95
N GLY A 206 1.47 -5.20 -7.64
CA GLY A 206 2.25 -4.38 -8.56
C GLY A 206 3.47 -5.12 -9.11
N SER A 207 4.66 -4.53 -8.93
CA SER A 207 5.93 -4.97 -9.54
C SER A 207 6.23 -6.48 -9.43
N GLY A 208 5.79 -7.16 -8.37
CA GLY A 208 5.93 -8.61 -8.22
C GLY A 208 5.08 -9.42 -9.22
N GLY A 209 3.79 -9.08 -9.34
CA GLY A 209 2.87 -9.70 -10.31
C GLY A 209 3.22 -9.34 -11.75
N LEU A 210 3.58 -8.07 -11.98
CA LEU A 210 4.03 -7.59 -13.28
C LEU A 210 5.30 -8.30 -13.75
N LYS A 211 6.24 -8.57 -12.83
CA LYS A 211 7.45 -9.34 -13.14
C LYS A 211 7.14 -10.78 -13.54
N ALA A 212 6.16 -11.43 -12.91
CA ALA A 212 5.73 -12.76 -13.30
C ALA A 212 5.06 -12.77 -14.69
N LEU A 213 4.21 -11.79 -14.97
CA LEU A 213 3.58 -11.61 -16.29
C LEU A 213 4.62 -11.38 -17.38
N THR A 214 5.52 -10.41 -17.19
CA THR A 214 6.58 -10.08 -18.15
C THR A 214 7.56 -11.24 -18.31
N ALA A 215 7.85 -12.02 -17.27
CA ALA A 215 8.62 -13.26 -17.39
C ALA A 215 7.89 -14.32 -18.24
N GLY A 216 6.57 -14.46 -18.10
CA GLY A 216 5.75 -15.36 -18.92
C GLY A 216 5.74 -14.95 -20.41
N ILE A 217 5.59 -13.65 -20.69
CA ILE A 217 5.69 -13.10 -22.05
C ILE A 217 7.12 -13.30 -22.59
N ALA A 218 8.14 -12.96 -21.79
CA ALA A 218 9.55 -13.12 -22.16
C ALA A 218 9.91 -14.58 -22.46
N ALA A 219 9.37 -15.54 -21.71
CA ALA A 219 9.57 -16.96 -21.97
C ALA A 219 8.99 -17.38 -23.33
N LYS A 220 7.76 -16.93 -23.66
CA LYS A 220 7.15 -17.18 -24.98
C LYS A 220 7.94 -16.52 -26.12
N LEU A 221 8.39 -15.28 -25.93
CA LEU A 221 9.25 -14.58 -26.90
C LEU A 221 10.58 -15.29 -27.10
N THR A 222 11.25 -15.68 -26.01
CA THR A 222 12.53 -16.42 -26.06
C THR A 222 12.35 -17.75 -26.79
N ALA A 223 11.24 -18.46 -26.57
CA ALA A 223 10.93 -19.69 -27.28
C ALA A 223 10.74 -19.45 -28.79
N LYS A 224 9.96 -18.42 -29.19
CA LYS A 224 9.78 -18.05 -30.61
C LYS A 224 11.08 -17.60 -31.27
N ILE A 225 11.92 -16.81 -30.58
CA ILE A 225 13.25 -16.39 -31.06
C ILE A 225 14.18 -17.61 -31.23
N THR A 226 14.20 -18.52 -30.25
CA THR A 226 15.02 -19.74 -30.30
C THR A 226 14.56 -20.66 -31.45
N ALA A 227 13.26 -20.81 -31.64
CA ALA A 227 12.70 -21.58 -32.77
C ALA A 227 13.04 -20.95 -34.12
N LYS A 228 12.94 -19.62 -34.27
CA LYS A 228 13.38 -18.89 -35.48
C LYS A 228 14.87 -19.06 -35.73
N ALA A 229 15.70 -18.98 -34.69
CA ALA A 229 17.15 -19.18 -34.81
C ALA A 229 17.49 -20.61 -35.22
N ALA A 230 16.77 -21.62 -34.70
CA ALA A 230 16.92 -23.03 -35.10
C ALA A 230 16.42 -23.28 -36.54
N ALA A 231 15.31 -22.65 -36.95
CA ALA A 231 14.77 -22.74 -38.31
C ALA A 231 15.65 -22.03 -39.36
N LYS A 232 16.20 -20.85 -39.01
CA LYS A 232 17.26 -20.18 -39.77
C LYS A 232 18.62 -20.91 -39.67
N GLY A 233 18.71 -21.90 -38.78
CA GLY A 233 19.93 -22.59 -38.31
C GLY A 233 20.08 -24.05 -38.73
N GLY A 234 19.53 -24.44 -39.88
CA GLY A 234 20.10 -25.53 -40.70
C GLY A 234 21.52 -25.21 -41.23
N LEU A 235 22.01 -23.99 -41.00
CA LEU A 235 23.39 -23.57 -41.22
C LEU A 235 24.06 -23.32 -39.86
N LYS A 236 25.03 -24.16 -39.54
CA LYS A 236 25.88 -24.16 -38.34
C LYS A 236 26.16 -22.75 -37.79
N LEU A 237 25.77 -22.52 -36.54
CA LEU A 237 26.26 -21.46 -35.63
C LEU A 237 27.79 -21.47 -35.39
N GLY A 238 28.57 -22.19 -36.20
CA GLY A 238 30.03 -22.11 -36.25
C GLY A 238 30.57 -21.07 -37.24
N GLY A 239 29.71 -20.41 -38.04
CA GLY A 239 30.14 -19.48 -39.09
C GLY A 239 30.32 -18.02 -38.66
N PHE A 240 29.70 -17.57 -37.56
CA PHE A 240 29.80 -16.17 -37.13
C PHE A 240 31.04 -15.89 -36.26
N LEU A 241 31.71 -16.93 -35.74
CA LEU A 241 33.01 -16.84 -35.08
C LEU A 241 34.18 -17.28 -35.98
N ALA A 242 33.90 -17.89 -37.14
CA ALA A 242 34.88 -18.17 -38.17
C ALA A 242 34.88 -17.01 -39.17
N GLY A 243 35.71 -16.00 -38.91
CA GLY A 243 36.02 -14.96 -39.87
C GLY A 243 36.37 -15.56 -41.24
N ALA A 244 35.94 -14.87 -42.30
CA ALA A 244 36.30 -15.12 -43.70
C ALA A 244 35.92 -16.52 -44.26
N GLY A 245 34.64 -16.75 -44.59
CA GLY A 245 34.29 -17.91 -45.45
C GLY A 245 32.83 -18.12 -45.83
N GLY A 246 31.86 -17.52 -45.12
CA GLY A 246 30.43 -17.87 -45.28
C GLY A 246 29.63 -17.10 -46.34
N GLY A 247 30.22 -16.10 -47.01
CA GLY A 247 29.49 -15.25 -47.96
C GLY A 247 29.31 -15.81 -49.38
N GLY A 248 29.91 -16.98 -49.68
CA GLY A 248 29.98 -17.50 -51.06
C GLY A 248 28.79 -18.32 -51.53
N ALA A 249 27.97 -18.87 -50.63
CA ALA A 249 26.98 -19.88 -51.02
C ALA A 249 25.69 -19.29 -51.63
N LEU A 250 25.35 -18.04 -51.31
CA LEU A 250 24.11 -17.39 -51.80
C LEU A 250 24.27 -16.64 -53.13
N CYS A 251 25.50 -16.52 -53.66
CA CYS A 251 25.78 -15.87 -54.95
C CYS A 251 26.55 -16.78 -55.92
N ALA A 252 26.67 -18.08 -55.62
CA ALA A 252 27.46 -19.04 -56.39
C ALA A 252 26.96 -19.29 -57.82
N TRP A 253 25.73 -18.87 -58.15
CA TRP A 253 25.17 -18.96 -59.50
C TRP A 253 25.79 -17.94 -60.50
N GLY A 254 26.45 -16.87 -60.02
CA GLY A 254 26.76 -15.66 -60.82
C GLY A 254 28.17 -15.51 -61.40
N GLY A 255 29.04 -16.53 -61.37
CA GLY A 255 30.39 -16.43 -61.96
C GLY A 255 31.31 -15.37 -61.31
N PRO A 256 32.37 -14.90 -61.98
CA PRO A 256 33.43 -14.04 -61.40
C PRO A 256 32.95 -12.70 -60.82
N LEU A 257 31.71 -12.30 -61.09
CA LEU A 257 31.05 -11.13 -60.49
C LEU A 257 30.57 -11.37 -59.04
N ALA A 258 30.58 -12.61 -58.54
CA ALA A 258 30.18 -12.96 -57.17
C ALA A 258 31.09 -12.36 -56.08
N LEU A 259 32.35 -12.04 -56.41
CA LEU A 259 33.27 -11.37 -55.48
C LEU A 259 32.84 -9.93 -55.15
N ALA A 260 32.10 -9.26 -56.05
CA ALA A 260 31.56 -7.93 -55.79
C ALA A 260 30.30 -7.95 -54.89
N CYS A 261 29.53 -9.04 -54.93
CA CYS A 261 28.35 -9.22 -54.08
C CYS A 261 28.74 -9.45 -52.60
N GLY A 262 29.91 -10.03 -52.35
CA GLY A 262 30.43 -10.24 -51.00
C GLY A 262 30.95 -8.99 -50.28
N ALA A 263 31.42 -7.96 -51.03
CA ALA A 263 32.10 -6.81 -50.43
C ALA A 263 31.25 -5.53 -50.36
N ILE A 264 30.29 -5.32 -51.28
CA ILE A 264 29.41 -4.13 -51.29
C ILE A 264 27.92 -4.52 -51.25
N GLY A 265 27.55 -5.70 -51.76
CA GLY A 265 26.17 -6.23 -51.69
C GLY A 265 25.80 -6.85 -50.35
N GLY A 266 26.75 -7.47 -49.64
CA GLY A 266 26.47 -8.31 -48.46
C GLY A 266 25.77 -7.61 -47.29
N ILE A 267 26.01 -6.31 -47.09
CA ILE A 267 25.36 -5.55 -46.00
C ILE A 267 23.89 -5.24 -46.36
N GLY A 268 23.61 -4.88 -47.61
CA GLY A 268 22.24 -4.59 -48.06
C GLY A 268 21.40 -5.86 -48.24
N THR A 269 21.97 -6.90 -48.86
CA THR A 269 21.24 -8.12 -49.23
C THR A 269 20.86 -8.97 -48.01
N TRP A 270 21.69 -9.03 -46.96
CA TRP A 270 21.34 -9.75 -45.73
C TRP A 270 20.26 -9.02 -44.92
N ILE A 271 20.32 -7.68 -44.83
CA ILE A 271 19.26 -6.88 -44.20
C ILE A 271 17.94 -7.02 -44.96
N LEU A 272 17.97 -7.06 -46.31
CA LEU A 272 16.79 -7.33 -47.14
C LEU A 272 16.22 -8.74 -46.93
N ALA A 273 17.07 -9.76 -46.82
CA ALA A 273 16.64 -11.12 -46.52
C ALA A 273 16.01 -11.22 -45.13
N ASP A 274 16.60 -10.57 -44.12
CA ASP A 274 16.00 -10.51 -42.78
C ASP A 274 14.69 -9.74 -42.78
N ALA A 275 14.60 -8.61 -43.49
CA ALA A 275 13.35 -7.87 -43.66
C ALA A 275 12.26 -8.73 -44.32
N ALA A 276 12.58 -9.49 -45.36
CA ALA A 276 11.64 -10.38 -46.02
C ALA A 276 11.16 -11.51 -45.10
N ILE A 277 12.06 -12.12 -44.31
CA ILE A 277 11.69 -13.17 -43.35
C ILE A 277 10.84 -12.61 -42.21
N VAL A 278 11.16 -11.41 -41.73
CA VAL A 278 10.38 -10.74 -40.69
C VAL A 278 8.97 -10.39 -41.19
N ASN A 279 8.83 -9.83 -42.39
CA ASN A 279 7.53 -9.57 -43.02
C ASN A 279 6.72 -10.86 -43.23
N LEU A 280 7.39 -11.96 -43.60
CA LEU A 280 6.73 -13.26 -43.75
C LEU A 280 6.21 -13.77 -42.41
N ASP A 281 7.01 -13.67 -41.36
CA ASP A 281 6.60 -14.07 -40.01
C ASP A 281 5.50 -13.17 -39.46
N GLU A 282 5.55 -11.86 -39.71
CA GLU A 282 4.49 -10.92 -39.39
C GLU A 282 3.18 -11.34 -40.04
N PHE A 283 3.19 -11.59 -41.35
CA PHE A 283 1.99 -11.97 -42.10
C PHE A 283 1.30 -13.23 -41.53
N PHE A 284 2.07 -14.19 -41.00
CA PHE A 284 1.50 -15.43 -40.46
C PHE A 284 1.23 -15.41 -38.96
N ASN A 285 2.01 -14.67 -38.18
CA ASN A 285 2.01 -14.78 -36.71
C ASN A 285 1.58 -13.51 -35.97
N ARG A 286 1.42 -12.37 -36.65
CA ARG A 286 1.10 -11.08 -36.01
C ARG A 286 -0.18 -11.16 -35.17
N ASP A 287 -1.26 -11.62 -35.77
CA ASP A 287 -2.56 -11.70 -35.09
C ASP A 287 -2.53 -12.68 -33.91
N GLU A 288 -1.84 -13.83 -34.06
CA GLU A 288 -1.68 -14.81 -32.97
C GLU A 288 -0.85 -14.23 -31.81
N PHE A 289 0.21 -13.50 -32.12
CA PHE A 289 1.07 -12.87 -31.12
C PHE A 289 0.34 -11.75 -30.38
N GLU A 290 -0.36 -10.87 -31.11
CA GLU A 290 -1.19 -9.81 -30.56
C GLU A 290 -2.29 -10.40 -29.65
N ALA A 291 -3.00 -11.44 -30.12
CA ALA A 291 -3.99 -12.15 -29.32
C ALA A 291 -3.38 -12.78 -28.05
N THR A 292 -2.16 -13.30 -28.14
CA THR A 292 -1.43 -13.84 -26.98
C THR A 292 -1.11 -12.76 -25.95
N LEU A 293 -0.71 -11.56 -26.38
CA LEU A 293 -0.49 -10.43 -25.48
C LEU A 293 -1.80 -10.03 -24.79
N HIS A 294 -2.89 -9.91 -25.55
CA HIS A 294 -4.22 -9.65 -25.00
C HIS A 294 -4.63 -10.68 -23.95
N ASP A 295 -4.49 -11.98 -24.23
CA ASP A 295 -4.84 -13.06 -23.32
C ASP A 295 -4.03 -12.99 -22.01
N LEU A 296 -2.71 -12.81 -22.10
CA LEU A 296 -1.85 -12.70 -20.92
C LEU A 296 -2.18 -11.46 -20.07
N ILE A 297 -2.45 -10.32 -20.71
CA ILE A 297 -2.85 -9.09 -20.01
C ILE A 297 -4.24 -9.27 -19.38
N ASN A 298 -5.19 -9.92 -20.06
CA ASN A 298 -6.51 -10.23 -19.53
C ASN A 298 -6.46 -11.14 -18.30
N GLN A 299 -5.62 -12.19 -18.35
CA GLN A 299 -5.39 -13.08 -17.21
C GLN A 299 -4.82 -12.30 -16.03
N HIS A 300 -3.80 -11.48 -16.25
CA HIS A 300 -3.22 -10.66 -15.19
C HIS A 300 -4.22 -9.65 -14.60
N LYS A 301 -5.08 -9.05 -15.45
CA LYS A 301 -6.17 -8.17 -15.00
C LYS A 301 -7.16 -8.93 -14.12
N ALA A 302 -7.56 -10.14 -14.52
CA ALA A 302 -8.48 -10.98 -13.73
C ALA A 302 -7.86 -11.40 -12.38
N ASP A 303 -6.59 -11.79 -12.36
CA ASP A 303 -5.86 -12.14 -11.14
C ASP A 303 -5.74 -10.93 -10.21
N THR A 304 -5.42 -9.76 -10.77
CA THR A 304 -5.35 -8.49 -10.03
C THR A 304 -6.69 -8.17 -9.38
N LYS A 305 -7.80 -8.33 -10.11
CA LYS A 305 -9.15 -8.15 -9.56
C LYS A 305 -9.44 -9.08 -8.39
N GLN A 306 -9.18 -10.38 -8.53
CA GLN A 306 -9.42 -11.35 -7.46
C GLN A 306 -8.61 -11.02 -6.20
N ARG A 307 -7.37 -10.59 -6.41
CA ARG A 307 -6.45 -10.17 -5.36
C ARG A 307 -6.92 -8.92 -4.62
N ILE A 308 -7.43 -7.91 -5.32
CA ILE A 308 -8.04 -6.72 -4.72
C ILE A 308 -9.26 -7.12 -3.88
N LEU A 309 -10.13 -7.98 -4.41
CA LEU A 309 -11.30 -8.47 -3.68
C LEU A 309 -10.92 -9.20 -2.39
N GLN A 310 -9.89 -10.07 -2.45
CA GLN A 310 -9.37 -10.76 -1.28
C GLN A 310 -8.77 -9.80 -0.25
N ALA A 311 -8.04 -8.77 -0.69
CA ALA A 311 -7.46 -7.78 0.21
C ALA A 311 -8.55 -7.03 0.99
N PHE A 312 -9.62 -6.60 0.31
CA PHE A 312 -10.75 -5.95 0.96
C PHE A 312 -11.51 -6.90 1.90
N ALA A 313 -11.72 -8.16 1.51
CA ALA A 313 -12.34 -9.15 2.38
C ALA A 313 -11.52 -9.41 3.66
N LEU A 314 -10.19 -9.49 3.54
CA LEU A 314 -9.28 -9.63 4.68
C LEU A 314 -9.30 -8.39 5.56
N LYS A 315 -9.29 -7.19 4.97
CA LYS A 315 -9.40 -5.93 5.71
C LYS A 315 -10.66 -5.91 6.59
N GLY A 316 -11.80 -6.33 6.04
CA GLY A 316 -13.03 -6.45 6.81
C GLY A 316 -12.93 -7.44 7.98
N GLN A 317 -12.37 -8.63 7.75
CA GLN A 317 -12.19 -9.65 8.80
C GLN A 317 -11.25 -9.19 9.92
N GLU A 318 -10.19 -8.46 9.60
CA GLU A 318 -9.23 -7.97 10.59
C GLU A 318 -9.81 -6.83 11.42
N LEU A 319 -10.65 -5.98 10.83
CA LEU A 319 -11.43 -5.00 11.58
C LEU A 319 -12.36 -5.70 12.58
N ASP A 320 -13.11 -6.72 12.14
CA ASP A 320 -14.01 -7.48 13.01
C ASP A 320 -13.26 -8.18 14.17
N LYS A 321 -12.06 -8.71 13.91
CA LYS A 321 -11.23 -9.31 14.96
C LYS A 321 -10.69 -8.29 15.96
N ALA A 322 -10.18 -7.15 15.47
CA ALA A 322 -9.62 -6.11 16.32
C ALA A 322 -10.67 -5.58 17.31
N ILE A 323 -11.90 -5.47 16.85
CA ILE A 323 -13.08 -5.14 17.66
C ILE A 323 -13.26 -6.20 18.75
N ALA A 324 -13.36 -7.49 18.39
CA ALA A 324 -13.56 -8.56 19.35
C ALA A 324 -12.44 -8.68 20.42
N GLU A 325 -11.20 -8.35 20.07
CA GLU A 325 -10.06 -8.38 21.00
C GLU A 325 -10.02 -7.19 21.96
N ASP A 326 -10.22 -5.96 21.48
CA ASP A 326 -10.23 -4.77 22.35
C ASP A 326 -11.36 -4.83 23.39
N PHE A 327 -12.53 -5.36 23.02
CA PHE A 327 -13.65 -5.52 23.95
C PHE A 327 -13.43 -6.64 24.99
N ARG A 328 -12.76 -7.73 24.61
CA ARG A 328 -12.37 -8.78 25.57
C ARG A 328 -11.39 -8.31 26.63
N LEU A 329 -10.53 -7.34 26.31
CA LEU A 329 -9.57 -6.77 27.25
C LEU A 329 -10.23 -5.81 28.24
N SER A 330 -11.27 -5.08 27.85
CA SER A 330 -12.05 -4.23 28.77
C SER A 330 -12.92 -5.01 29.77
N ASP A 331 -13.26 -6.27 29.46
CA ASP A 331 -14.03 -7.17 30.34
C ASP A 331 -13.19 -7.93 31.37
N LEU A 332 -11.86 -7.78 31.35
CA LEU A 332 -11.04 -8.31 32.44
C LEU A 332 -11.35 -7.52 33.71
N PRO A 333 -11.77 -8.18 34.81
CA PRO A 333 -12.03 -7.47 36.05
C PRO A 333 -10.77 -6.71 36.43
N LYS A 334 -10.91 -5.45 36.86
CA LYS A 334 -9.86 -4.63 37.50
C LYS A 334 -9.42 -5.22 38.85
N ALA A 335 -9.29 -6.53 38.93
CA ALA A 335 -8.80 -7.28 40.07
C ALA A 335 -7.28 -7.07 40.16
N GLY A 336 -6.86 -5.92 40.69
CA GLY A 336 -5.44 -5.70 40.97
C GLY A 336 -4.97 -4.29 41.24
N LEU A 337 -5.83 -3.26 41.19
CA LEU A 337 -5.40 -1.86 41.40
C LEU A 337 -6.07 -1.18 42.61
N GLU A 338 -6.37 -1.95 43.66
CA GLU A 338 -6.55 -1.41 45.01
C GLU A 338 -5.54 -2.10 45.94
N ASN A 339 -4.44 -1.41 46.22
CA ASN A 339 -3.56 -1.61 47.37
C ASN A 339 -3.16 -0.24 47.90
#